data_AF-A0A3C1CZD9-F1
#
_entry.id   AF-A0A3C1CZD9-F1
#
_cell.length_a   1.000
_cell.length_b   1.000
_cell.length_c   1.000
_cell.angle_alpha   90.00
_cell.angle_beta   90.00
_cell.angle_gamma   90.00
#
_symmetry.space_group_name_H-M   'P 1'
#
loop_
_entity.id
_entity.type
_entity.pdbx_description
1 polymer ?
#
loop_
_entity_poly.entity_id
_entity_poly.type
_entity_poly.pdbx_seq_one_letter_code
_entity_poly.pdbx_strand_id
1 'polypeptide(L)'
;MKINHAILHILDFDSAVNVMSQRELDIESRTVRSFVTTHLRRARTSADNKRATFAENSAFGGELKGYFFGEREFVDLSQQIAEFISSELTKAEKAESTDVL
;
A
#
# COMPACT_ATOMS: atom_id res chain seq x y z
N MET A 1 -1.53 -16.01 9.84
CA MET A 1 -2.08 -14.92 8.98
C MET A 1 -1.91 -15.37 7.55
N LYS A 2 -2.97 -15.35 6.73
CA LYS A 2 -2.89 -15.67 5.32
C LYS A 2 -2.67 -14.38 4.55
N ILE A 3 -1.60 -14.31 3.74
CA ILE A 3 -1.34 -13.22 2.81
C ILE A 3 -1.72 -13.76 1.44
N ASN A 4 -2.66 -13.11 0.76
CA ASN A 4 -3.12 -13.52 -0.57
C ASN A 4 -2.43 -12.74 -1.68
N HIS A 5 -2.15 -11.46 -1.42
CA HIS A 5 -1.54 -10.52 -2.35
C HIS A 5 -0.52 -9.66 -1.62
N ALA A 6 0.55 -9.26 -2.31
CA ALA A 6 1.57 -8.35 -1.80
C ALA A 6 2.29 -7.66 -2.95
N ILE A 7 2.57 -6.37 -2.82
CA ILE A 7 3.27 -5.57 -3.84
C ILE A 7 4.06 -4.47 -3.16
N LEU A 8 5.22 -4.10 -3.70
CA LEU A 8 6.11 -3.09 -3.13
C LEU A 8 6.31 -1.96 -4.13
N HIS A 9 5.90 -0.74 -3.78
CA HIS A 9 6.16 0.47 -4.55
C HIS A 9 7.26 1.28 -3.84
N ILE A 10 8.07 2.00 -4.60
CA ILE A 10 9.13 2.87 -4.07
C ILE A 10 8.75 4.30 -4.40
N LEU A 11 8.62 5.15 -3.38
CA LEU A 11 8.46 6.60 -3.53
C LEU A 11 9.81 7.24 -3.31
N ASP A 12 10.43 7.72 -4.38
CA ASP A 12 11.75 8.36 -4.33
C ASP A 12 11.57 9.86 -4.56
N PHE A 13 11.64 10.62 -3.47
CA PHE A 13 11.50 12.07 -3.48
C PHE A 13 12.86 12.77 -3.64
N ASP A 14 13.97 12.05 -3.47
CA ASP A 14 15.32 12.58 -3.70
C ASP A 14 15.60 12.68 -5.20
N SER A 15 15.17 11.67 -5.98
CA SER A 15 15.26 11.69 -7.44
C SER A 15 14.00 12.21 -8.14
N ALA A 16 12.89 12.39 -7.38
CA ALA A 16 11.56 12.73 -7.87
C ALA A 16 10.96 11.72 -8.87
N VAL A 17 11.48 10.47 -8.89
CA VAL A 17 10.99 9.39 -9.76
C VAL A 17 10.48 8.22 -8.92
N ASN A 18 9.16 8.14 -8.76
CA ASN A 18 8.55 6.99 -8.10
C ASN A 18 8.63 5.72 -8.96
N VAL A 19 8.88 4.56 -8.34
CA VAL A 19 8.84 3.25 -8.99
C VAL A 19 7.55 2.54 -8.60
N MET A 20 6.57 2.58 -9.51
CA MET A 20 5.31 1.87 -9.36
C MET A 20 5.44 0.43 -9.87
N SER A 21 5.38 -0.52 -8.95
CA SER A 21 5.41 -1.95 -9.30
C SER A 21 4.26 -2.34 -10.20
N GLN A 22 4.58 -3.13 -11.23
CA GLN A 22 3.65 -3.64 -12.23
C GLN A 22 3.25 -5.11 -11.98
N ARG A 23 3.76 -5.71 -10.90
CA ARG A 23 3.51 -7.11 -10.55
C ARG A 23 3.56 -7.30 -9.04
N GLU A 24 2.87 -8.34 -8.60
CA GLU A 24 2.92 -8.80 -7.22
C GLU A 24 4.28 -9.41 -6.87
N LEU A 25 4.58 -9.40 -5.58
CA LEU A 25 5.68 -10.16 -4.99
C LEU A 25 5.31 -11.64 -4.98
N ASP A 26 6.29 -12.50 -5.23
CA ASP A 26 6.12 -13.96 -5.13
C ASP A 26 5.99 -14.39 -3.66
N ILE A 27 4.75 -14.57 -3.19
CA ILE A 27 4.44 -14.96 -1.81
C ILE A 27 4.72 -16.44 -1.50
N GLU A 28 5.05 -17.26 -2.52
CA GLU A 28 5.51 -18.63 -2.33
C GLU A 28 7.00 -18.66 -1.94
N SER A 29 7.75 -17.61 -2.27
CA SER A 29 9.09 -17.41 -1.76
C SER A 29 9.10 -17.21 -0.25
N ARG A 30 9.79 -18.09 0.47
CA ARG A 30 9.94 -18.01 1.93
C ARG A 30 10.51 -16.66 2.38
N THR A 31 11.45 -16.10 1.63
CA THR A 31 12.09 -14.82 1.94
C THR A 31 11.10 -13.67 1.84
N VAL A 32 10.35 -13.60 0.74
CA VAL A 32 9.30 -12.60 0.52
C VAL A 32 8.23 -12.72 1.60
N ARG A 33 7.74 -13.93 1.87
CA ARG A 33 6.72 -14.16 2.90
C ARG A 33 7.19 -13.70 4.28
N SER A 34 8.44 -13.98 4.65
CA SER A 34 9.02 -13.53 5.92
C SER A 34 9.11 -12.01 6.00
N PHE A 35 9.54 -11.36 4.91
CA PHE A 35 9.61 -9.91 4.78
C PHE A 35 8.23 -9.26 4.98
N VAL A 36 7.23 -9.66 4.19
CA VAL A 36 5.87 -9.11 4.26
C VAL A 36 5.24 -9.36 5.63
N THR A 37 5.38 -10.58 6.17
CA THR A 37 4.82 -10.93 7.48
C THR A 37 5.42 -10.08 8.60
N THR A 38 6.72 -9.78 8.53
CA THR A 38 7.40 -8.94 9.53
C THR A 38 6.85 -7.51 9.51
N HIS A 39 6.67 -6.92 8.33
CA HIS A 39 6.13 -5.57 8.18
C HIS A 39 4.66 -5.48 8.61
N LEU A 40 3.82 -6.42 8.16
CA LEU A 40 2.42 -6.48 8.57
C LEU A 40 2.26 -6.67 10.08
N ARG A 41 3.12 -7.48 10.72
CA ARG A 41 3.10 -7.64 12.17
C ARG A 41 3.38 -6.31 12.87
N ARG A 42 4.42 -5.59 12.46
CA ARG A 42 4.77 -4.27 13.02
C ARG A 42 3.63 -3.27 12.83
N ALA A 43 3.09 -3.18 11.62
CA ALA A 43 1.98 -2.30 11.30
C ALA A 43 0.76 -2.60 12.18
N ARG A 44 0.39 -3.88 12.34
CA ARG A 44 -0.81 -4.29 13.10
C ARG A 44 -0.69 -4.15 14.63
N THR A 45 0.51 -4.29 15.19
CA THR A 45 0.74 -4.17 16.63
C THR A 45 1.17 -2.77 17.07
N SER A 46 1.21 -1.80 16.16
CA SER A 46 1.53 -0.41 16.51
C SER A 46 0.53 0.13 17.54
N ALA A 47 1.06 0.78 18.59
CA ALA A 47 0.23 1.42 19.62
C ALA A 47 -0.60 2.59 19.06
N ASP A 48 -0.16 3.17 17.94
CA ASP A 48 -0.84 4.26 17.25
C ASP A 48 -2.03 3.80 16.40
N ASN A 49 -2.26 2.49 16.29
CA ASN A 49 -3.39 1.96 15.52
C ASN A 49 -4.72 2.35 16.16
N LYS A 50 -5.47 3.18 15.44
CA LYS A 50 -6.84 3.55 15.81
C LYS A 50 -7.83 2.69 15.03
N ARG A 51 -8.82 2.14 15.74
CA ARG A 51 -9.98 1.53 15.08
C ARG A 51 -10.86 2.65 14.54
N ALA A 52 -11.10 2.63 13.23
CA ALA A 52 -11.95 3.59 12.54
C ALA A 52 -12.71 2.89 11.41
N THR A 53 -13.76 3.55 10.94
CA THR A 53 -14.51 3.17 9.74
C THR A 53 -14.38 4.28 8.72
N PHE A 54 -14.43 3.94 7.43
CA PHE A 54 -14.50 4.95 6.39
C PHE A 54 -15.79 5.77 6.53
N ALA A 55 -15.72 7.07 6.20
CA ALA A 55 -16.89 7.91 6.06
C ALA A 55 -17.78 7.38 4.92
N GLU A 56 -19.09 7.65 4.99
CA GLU A 56 -20.07 7.19 3.98
C GLU A 56 -19.70 7.65 2.56
N ASN A 57 -19.15 8.85 2.44
CA ASN A 57 -18.69 9.47 1.19
C ASN A 57 -17.18 9.30 0.93
N SER A 58 -16.52 8.34 1.59
CA SER A 58 -15.10 8.06 1.36
C SER A 58 -14.85 7.58 -0.07
N ALA A 59 -14.05 8.34 -0.82
CA ALA A 59 -13.62 7.94 -2.16
C ALA A 59 -12.87 6.59 -2.14
N PHE A 60 -11.99 6.39 -1.17
CA PHE A 60 -11.23 5.15 -1.03
C PHE A 60 -12.11 3.94 -0.65
N GLY A 61 -13.17 4.17 0.14
CA GLY A 61 -14.11 3.11 0.51
C GLY A 61 -14.85 2.52 -0.69
N GLY A 62 -15.11 3.32 -1.72
CA GLY A 62 -15.68 2.87 -3.00
C GLY A 62 -14.71 1.99 -3.79
N GLU A 63 -13.47 2.44 -3.94
CA GLU A 63 -12.41 1.69 -4.66
C GLU A 63 -12.15 0.31 -4.05
N LEU A 64 -12.10 0.25 -2.71
CA LEU A 64 -11.89 -1.02 -2.01
C LEU A 64 -13.06 -2.00 -2.22
N LYS A 65 -14.29 -1.50 -2.30
CA LYS A 65 -15.46 -2.32 -2.65
C LYS A 65 -15.34 -2.86 -4.08
N GLY A 66 -15.02 -2.00 -5.05
CA GLY A 66 -14.84 -2.41 -6.45
C GLY A 66 -13.82 -3.55 -6.60
N TYR A 67 -12.69 -3.46 -5.89
CA TYR A 67 -11.71 -4.55 -5.81
C TYR A 67 -12.31 -5.86 -5.25
N PHE A 68 -13.04 -5.79 -4.13
CA PHE A 68 -13.68 -6.99 -3.57
C PHE A 68 -14.79 -7.59 -4.44
N PHE A 69 -15.43 -6.79 -5.30
CA PHE A 69 -16.40 -7.25 -6.28
C PHE A 69 -15.75 -7.73 -7.60
N GLY A 70 -14.43 -7.66 -7.72
CA GLY A 70 -13.70 -8.06 -8.93
C GLY A 70 -13.86 -7.08 -10.10
N GLU A 71 -14.31 -5.85 -9.82
CA GLU A 71 -14.40 -4.77 -10.81
C GLU A 71 -13.03 -4.14 -11.07
N ARG A 72 -12.03 -4.48 -10.24
CA ARG A 72 -10.68 -3.94 -10.31
C ARG A 72 -9.65 -4.97 -9.86
N GLU A 73 -8.50 -4.98 -10.52
CA GLU A 73 -7.37 -5.85 -10.18
C GLU A 73 -6.54 -5.31 -9.01
N PHE A 74 -5.85 -6.21 -8.30
CA PHE A 74 -5.05 -5.85 -7.12
C PHE A 74 -3.93 -4.84 -7.46
N VAL A 75 -3.21 -5.07 -8.56
CA VAL A 75 -2.10 -4.20 -9.02
C VAL A 75 -2.62 -2.80 -9.33
N ASP A 76 -3.76 -2.69 -10.02
CA ASP A 76 -4.34 -1.39 -10.37
C ASP A 76 -4.79 -0.62 -9.13
N LEU A 77 -5.38 -1.30 -8.15
CA LEU A 77 -5.77 -0.68 -6.88
C LEU A 77 -4.52 -0.21 -6.11
N SER A 78 -3.48 -1.05 -6.02
CA SER A 78 -2.28 -0.72 -5.26
C SER A 78 -1.51 0.46 -5.85
N GLN A 79 -1.43 0.55 -7.19
CA GLN A 79 -0.84 1.68 -7.89
C GLN A 79 -1.58 2.99 -7.57
N GLN A 80 -2.92 3.00 -7.66
CA GLN A 80 -3.68 4.20 -7.29
C GLN A 80 -3.47 4.60 -5.82
N ILE A 81 -3.37 3.63 -4.91
CA ILE A 81 -3.06 3.92 -3.50
C ILE A 81 -1.68 4.57 -3.38
N ALA A 82 -0.66 4.01 -4.04
CA ALA A 82 0.71 4.54 -3.99
C ALA A 82 0.81 5.95 -4.62
N GLU A 83 0.12 6.19 -5.73
CA GLU A 83 0.02 7.50 -6.36
C GLU A 83 -0.65 8.52 -5.45
N PHE A 84 -1.78 8.15 -4.83
CA PHE A 84 -2.47 9.01 -3.88
C PHE A 84 -1.56 9.35 -2.70
N ILE A 85 -0.92 8.35 -2.07
CA ILE A 85 0.01 8.56 -0.96
C ILE A 85 1.16 9.48 -1.38
N SER A 86 1.75 9.27 -2.56
CA SER A 86 2.81 10.13 -3.08
C SER A 86 2.33 11.59 -3.24
N SER A 87 1.12 11.79 -3.77
CA SER A 87 0.51 13.12 -3.93
C SER A 87 0.23 13.82 -2.60
N GLU A 88 -0.06 13.07 -1.53
CA GLU A 88 -0.25 13.65 -0.20
C GLU A 88 1.08 13.93 0.51
N LEU A 89 2.06 13.02 0.41
CA LEU A 89 3.38 13.18 1.02
C LEU A 89 4.16 14.36 0.41
N THR A 90 4.01 14.61 -0.89
CA THR A 90 4.63 15.77 -1.57
C THR A 90 4.11 17.12 -1.07
N LYS A 91 2.98 17.16 -0.37
CA LYS A 91 2.47 18.39 0.27
C LYS A 91 3.17 18.70 1.59
N ALA A 92 3.90 17.74 2.17
CA ALA A 92 4.67 17.96 3.38
C ALA A 92 5.87 18.88 3.09
N GLU A 93 6.27 19.68 4.08
CA GLU A 93 7.41 20.60 3.97
C GLU A 93 8.73 19.87 3.69
N LYS A 94 8.83 18.60 4.14
CA LYS A 94 9.94 17.71 3.86
C LYS A 94 9.43 16.30 3.58
N ALA A 95 9.29 15.94 2.31
CA ALA A 95 9.03 14.57 1.89
C ALA A 95 10.32 13.74 2.01
N GLU A 96 10.25 12.55 2.60
CA GLU A 96 11.36 11.60 2.71
C GLU A 96 11.04 10.36 1.89
N SER A 97 12.02 9.88 1.11
CA SER A 97 11.88 8.70 0.26
C SER A 97 11.44 7.49 1.10
N THR A 98 10.44 6.76 0.63
CA THR A 98 9.77 5.72 1.41
C THR A 98 9.20 4.61 0.55
N ASP A 99 9.08 3.42 1.14
CA ASP A 99 8.46 2.27 0.51
C ASP A 99 6.97 2.18 0.88
N VAL A 100 6.13 1.78 -0.07
CA VAL A 100 4.72 1.44 0.15
C VAL A 100 4.54 -0.05 -0.10
N LEU A 101 4.18 -0.80 0.96
CA LEU A 101 4.03 -2.26 0.98
C LEU A 101 2.60 -2.69 1.36
#